data_AF-A0A961BL39-F1
#
_entry.id   AF-A0A961BL39-F1
#
_cell.length_a   1.000
_cell.length_b   1.000
_cell.length_c   1.000
_cell.angle_alpha   90.00
_cell.angle_beta   90.00
_cell.angle_gamma   90.00
#
_symmetry.space_group_name_H-M   'P 1'
#
loop_
_entity.id
_entity.type
_entity.pdbx_description
1 polymer ?
#
loop_
_entity_poly.entity_id
_entity_poly.type
_entity_poly.pdbx_seq_one_letter_code
_entity_poly.pdbx_strand_id
1 'polypeptide(L)'
;MNWPLSLLIALITGMVGLLVSGFTANACVDWYHISSREGASGFFVIGLALLGGIASGLIGLIIARVVSAGADPSFGKALAVSLGLVLGIGGLVAVACHGLADIPPTLEGEELRLEVEIRLPVGQKTSPKELKGEPRLELGSVVNQTRRASRTGELKVAQARLEDGRWVLPGEVLLFTSRGQRSLDARIGDDVLAGFLVPVPAHPGQEHEQWSDWGPRPPADSPPWPDTQPSYRFRVQRIPPPPPPPTLEEQAAAKDAAEQAIFDAIPSGAPIQEWLPYTPEWQHERRRSAAMERITSREGYAAELGNLMLGEDVRQAEAALRFIGQLPSPDAALVTAVTAAGRDLVLRCKKVNASTVEEDPHYEGAADLSLRFSAWMVAVRALRERNLGDFLPELGEILELSRVRTDSQAMQQDVRRVASYYLKTWVGVEPLPGDPPPR
;
A
#
# COMPACT_ATOMS: atom_id res chain seq x y z
N MET A 1 -27.57 -42.12 20.57
CA MET A 1 -26.63 -41.03 20.88
C MET A 1 -27.40 -39.80 21.33
N ASN A 2 -27.03 -39.19 22.46
CA ASN A 2 -27.73 -38.01 22.98
C ASN A 2 -27.45 -36.75 22.12
N TRP A 3 -28.22 -35.70 22.37
CA TRP A 3 -28.11 -34.43 21.65
C TRP A 3 -26.74 -33.76 21.79
N PRO A 4 -26.11 -33.68 22.98
CA PRO A 4 -24.79 -33.07 23.14
C PRO A 4 -23.71 -33.68 22.23
N LEU A 5 -23.67 -35.02 22.11
CA LEU A 5 -22.72 -35.69 21.21
C LEU A 5 -23.01 -35.42 19.73
N SER A 6 -24.29 -35.27 19.36
CA SER A 6 -24.67 -34.91 17.98
C SER A 6 -24.24 -33.48 17.63
N LEU A 7 -24.40 -32.54 18.58
CA LEU A 7 -23.93 -31.16 18.43
C LEU A 7 -22.40 -31.07 18.39
N LEU A 8 -21.71 -31.90 19.18
CA LEU A 8 -20.25 -31.97 19.12
C LEU A 8 -19.76 -32.47 17.76
N ILE A 9 -20.37 -33.51 17.19
CA ILE A 9 -20.05 -33.98 15.82
C ILE A 9 -20.32 -32.88 14.79
N ALA A 10 -21.46 -32.18 14.90
CA ALA A 10 -21.79 -31.06 14.02
C ALA A 10 -20.73 -29.95 14.10
N LEU A 11 -20.31 -29.57 15.31
CA LEU A 11 -19.27 -28.55 15.51
C LEU A 11 -17.94 -28.96 14.90
N ILE A 12 -17.46 -30.19 15.18
CA ILE A 12 -16.20 -30.69 14.62
C ILE A 12 -16.26 -30.76 13.09
N THR A 13 -17.34 -31.31 12.55
CA THR A 13 -17.55 -31.41 11.10
C THR A 13 -17.62 -30.02 10.45
N GLY A 14 -18.24 -29.05 11.12
CA GLY A 14 -18.29 -27.66 10.68
C GLY A 14 -16.92 -27.00 10.66
N MET A 15 -16.08 -27.20 11.69
CA MET A 15 -14.71 -26.68 11.70
C MET A 15 -13.86 -27.26 10.56
N VAL A 16 -13.97 -28.58 10.29
CA VAL A 16 -13.27 -29.19 9.16
C VAL A 16 -13.78 -28.64 7.83
N GLY A 17 -15.09 -28.52 7.66
CA GLY A 17 -15.69 -27.92 6.46
C GLY A 17 -15.23 -26.49 6.21
N LEU A 18 -15.13 -25.69 7.27
CA LEU A 18 -14.64 -24.31 7.20
C LEU A 18 -13.21 -24.27 6.64
N LEU A 19 -12.32 -25.11 7.16
CA LEU A 19 -10.93 -25.18 6.71
C LEU A 19 -10.85 -25.67 5.26
N VAL A 20 -11.53 -26.77 4.92
CA VAL A 20 -11.51 -27.35 3.57
C VAL A 20 -12.01 -26.35 2.53
N SER A 21 -13.15 -25.69 2.80
CA SER A 21 -13.69 -24.67 1.91
C SER A 21 -12.80 -23.43 1.85
N GLY A 22 -12.19 -23.00 2.96
CA GLY A 22 -11.23 -21.90 2.97
C GLY A 22 -9.99 -22.18 2.12
N PHE A 23 -9.37 -23.35 2.27
CA PHE A 23 -8.21 -23.76 1.44
C PHE A 23 -8.59 -23.87 -0.04
N THR A 24 -9.75 -24.45 -0.34
CA THR A 24 -10.23 -24.59 -1.73
C THR A 24 -10.51 -23.21 -2.34
N ALA A 25 -11.15 -22.32 -1.58
CA ALA A 25 -11.42 -20.95 -2.02
C ALA A 25 -10.12 -20.18 -2.25
N ASN A 26 -9.12 -20.34 -1.39
CA ASN A 26 -7.81 -19.73 -1.58
C ASN A 26 -7.13 -20.22 -2.86
N ALA A 27 -7.15 -21.53 -3.13
CA ALA A 27 -6.65 -22.05 -4.40
C ALA A 27 -7.43 -21.52 -5.62
N CYS A 28 -8.75 -21.37 -5.49
CA CYS A 28 -9.58 -20.76 -6.53
C CYS A 28 -9.25 -19.28 -6.79
N VAL A 29 -8.76 -18.52 -5.81
CA VAL A 29 -8.30 -17.14 -6.04
C VAL A 29 -7.19 -17.12 -7.09
N ASP A 30 -6.22 -18.03 -6.97
CA ASP A 30 -5.11 -18.13 -7.92
C ASP A 30 -5.60 -18.69 -9.27
N TRP A 31 -6.35 -19.80 -9.25
CA TRP A 31 -6.82 -20.47 -10.46
C TRP A 31 -7.73 -19.61 -11.33
N TYR A 32 -8.55 -18.75 -10.73
CA TYR A 32 -9.49 -17.87 -11.43
C TYR A 32 -9.04 -16.41 -11.46
N HIS A 33 -7.84 -16.09 -10.98
CA HIS A 33 -7.27 -14.75 -10.93
C HIS A 33 -8.21 -13.72 -10.29
N ILE A 34 -8.79 -14.07 -9.13
CA ILE A 34 -9.68 -13.18 -8.39
C ILE A 34 -8.84 -12.01 -7.85
N SER A 35 -9.19 -10.79 -8.27
CA SER A 35 -8.45 -9.57 -7.91
C SER A 35 -8.33 -9.38 -6.39
N SER A 36 -7.15 -8.96 -5.93
CA SER A 36 -6.93 -8.55 -4.54
C SER A 36 -7.22 -7.06 -4.29
N ARG A 37 -7.68 -6.32 -5.30
CA ARG A 37 -8.11 -4.94 -5.14
C ARG A 37 -9.23 -4.86 -4.10
N GLU A 38 -9.10 -3.93 -3.16
CA GLU A 38 -10.07 -3.70 -2.08
C GLU A 38 -10.33 -4.95 -1.20
N GLY A 39 -9.43 -5.94 -1.21
CA GLY A 39 -9.57 -7.16 -0.41
C GLY A 39 -10.61 -8.16 -0.93
N ALA A 40 -11.06 -8.03 -2.19
CA ALA A 40 -12.10 -8.89 -2.76
C ALA A 40 -11.77 -10.40 -2.67
N SER A 41 -10.53 -10.79 -2.97
CA SER A 41 -10.04 -12.16 -2.77
C SER A 41 -10.15 -12.63 -1.31
N GLY A 42 -9.79 -11.78 -0.35
CA GLY A 42 -9.93 -12.07 1.08
C GLY A 42 -11.38 -12.28 1.52
N PHE A 43 -12.28 -11.41 1.08
CA PHE A 43 -13.72 -11.56 1.36
C PHE A 43 -14.31 -12.82 0.73
N PHE A 44 -13.88 -13.16 -0.48
CA PHE A 44 -14.29 -14.41 -1.14
C PHE A 44 -13.88 -15.64 -0.34
N VAL A 45 -12.62 -15.71 0.11
CA VAL A 45 -12.10 -16.84 0.91
C VAL A 45 -12.85 -16.96 2.24
N ILE A 46 -13.00 -15.86 2.98
CA ILE A 46 -13.71 -15.86 4.27
C ILE A 46 -15.17 -16.26 4.07
N GLY A 47 -15.84 -15.71 3.05
CA GLY A 47 -17.23 -16.01 2.73
C GLY A 47 -17.45 -17.49 2.44
N LEU A 48 -16.63 -18.09 1.57
CA LEU A 48 -16.71 -19.51 1.25
C LEU A 48 -16.32 -20.42 2.43
N ALA A 49 -15.34 -20.03 3.25
CA ALA A 49 -14.99 -20.76 4.45
C ALA A 49 -16.16 -20.82 5.44
N LEU A 50 -16.82 -19.69 5.73
CA LEU A 50 -17.97 -19.63 6.63
C LEU A 50 -19.16 -20.45 6.10
N LEU A 51 -19.49 -20.31 4.82
CA LEU A 51 -20.55 -21.10 4.18
C LEU A 51 -20.25 -22.61 4.22
N GLY A 52 -19.01 -22.99 3.93
CA GLY A 52 -18.52 -24.36 4.03
C GLY A 52 -18.64 -24.92 5.44
N GLY A 53 -18.31 -24.11 6.45
CA GLY A 53 -18.44 -24.49 7.85
C GLY A 53 -19.88 -24.72 8.29
N ILE A 54 -20.80 -23.83 7.90
CA ILE A 54 -22.23 -23.97 8.21
C ILE A 54 -22.80 -25.22 7.52
N ALA A 55 -22.57 -25.38 6.22
CA ALA A 55 -23.07 -26.52 5.45
C ALA A 55 -22.56 -27.86 6.00
N SER A 56 -21.27 -27.93 6.33
CA SER A 56 -20.64 -29.13 6.89
C SER A 56 -21.13 -29.43 8.31
N GLY A 57 -21.41 -28.40 9.11
CA GLY A 57 -22.03 -28.58 10.42
C GLY A 57 -23.43 -29.19 10.32
N LEU A 58 -24.25 -28.75 9.36
CA LEU A 58 -25.56 -29.33 9.08
C LEU A 58 -25.46 -30.79 8.63
N ILE A 59 -24.51 -31.10 7.73
CA ILE A 59 -24.22 -32.47 7.30
C ILE A 59 -23.84 -33.35 8.50
N GLY A 60 -22.94 -32.86 9.36
CA GLY A 60 -22.53 -33.54 10.58
C GLY A 60 -23.70 -33.84 11.51
N LEU A 61 -24.58 -32.85 11.72
CA LEU A 61 -25.77 -33.01 12.56
C LEU A 61 -26.75 -34.04 11.99
N ILE A 62 -27.05 -33.98 10.68
CA ILE A 62 -27.97 -34.90 10.00
C ILE A 62 -27.44 -36.33 10.10
N ILE A 63 -26.16 -36.56 9.78
CA ILE A 63 -25.55 -37.90 9.86
C ILE A 63 -25.54 -38.41 11.30
N ALA A 64 -25.18 -37.57 12.27
CA ALA A 64 -25.24 -37.93 13.68
C ALA A 64 -26.66 -38.36 14.10
N ARG A 65 -27.70 -37.71 13.57
CA ARG A 65 -29.10 -38.09 13.84
C ARG A 65 -29.50 -39.40 13.18
N VAL A 66 -29.14 -39.61 11.92
CA VAL A 66 -29.42 -40.85 11.18
C VAL A 66 -28.72 -42.04 11.85
N VAL A 67 -27.43 -41.91 12.16
CA VAL A 67 -26.66 -42.98 12.84
C VAL A 67 -27.22 -43.24 14.23
N SER A 68 -27.66 -42.21 14.95
CA SER A 68 -28.27 -42.37 16.26
C SER A 68 -29.63 -43.08 16.23
N ALA A 69 -30.35 -43.08 15.10
CA ALA A 69 -31.62 -43.76 14.93
C ALA A 69 -31.45 -45.22 14.46
N GLY A 70 -30.24 -45.60 14.04
CA GLY A 70 -29.92 -46.97 13.61
C GLY A 70 -29.72 -47.94 14.76
N ALA A 71 -29.58 -49.23 14.43
CA ALA A 71 -29.44 -50.32 15.39
C ALA A 71 -28.18 -50.21 16.28
N ASP A 72 -27.07 -49.69 15.71
CA ASP A 72 -25.78 -49.56 16.41
C ASP A 72 -25.29 -48.09 16.44
N PRO A 73 -25.82 -47.26 17.35
CA PRO A 73 -25.42 -45.86 17.45
C PRO A 73 -24.01 -45.72 18.03
N SER A 74 -23.05 -45.31 17.20
CA SER A 74 -21.66 -45.06 17.60
C SER A 74 -21.20 -43.66 17.22
N PHE A 75 -20.61 -42.94 18.17
CA PHE A 75 -20.02 -41.62 17.96
C PHE A 75 -18.93 -41.67 16.88
N GLY A 76 -18.01 -42.64 16.99
CA GLY A 76 -16.91 -42.80 16.03
C GLY A 76 -17.40 -43.07 14.62
N LYS A 77 -18.45 -43.90 14.46
CA LYS A 77 -19.07 -44.18 13.16
C LYS A 77 -19.70 -42.92 12.57
N ALA A 78 -20.48 -42.18 13.36
CA ALA A 78 -21.12 -40.95 12.91
C ALA A 78 -20.07 -39.91 12.48
N LEU A 79 -19.07 -39.65 13.33
CA LEU A 79 -18.01 -38.70 13.03
C LEU A 79 -17.20 -39.09 11.78
N ALA A 80 -16.81 -40.36 11.66
CA ALA A 80 -16.04 -40.84 10.51
C ALA A 80 -16.83 -40.69 9.20
N VAL A 81 -18.12 -41.04 9.18
CA VAL A 81 -18.98 -40.90 8.00
C VAL A 81 -19.18 -39.41 7.66
N SER A 82 -19.40 -38.56 8.66
CA SER A 82 -19.54 -37.11 8.46
C SER A 82 -18.30 -36.48 7.86
N LEU A 83 -17.13 -36.75 8.44
CA LEU A 83 -15.86 -36.21 7.94
C LEU A 83 -15.53 -36.78 6.56
N GLY A 84 -15.71 -38.08 6.34
CA GLY A 84 -15.49 -38.71 5.05
C GLY A 84 -16.36 -38.09 3.94
N LEU A 85 -17.64 -37.81 4.23
CA LEU A 85 -18.52 -37.17 3.27
C LEU A 85 -18.10 -35.72 2.96
N VAL A 86 -17.79 -34.92 3.98
CA VAL A 86 -17.35 -33.52 3.80
C VAL A 86 -16.04 -33.44 3.03
N LEU A 87 -15.06 -34.28 3.35
CA LEU A 87 -13.80 -34.35 2.63
C LEU A 87 -14.00 -34.83 1.19
N GLY A 88 -14.88 -35.82 0.96
CA GLY A 88 -15.21 -36.30 -0.38
C GLY A 88 -15.86 -35.22 -1.24
N ILE A 89 -16.84 -34.49 -0.71
CA ILE A 89 -17.49 -33.36 -1.39
C ILE A 89 -16.47 -32.25 -1.65
N GLY A 90 -15.70 -31.85 -0.63
CA GLY A 90 -14.68 -30.81 -0.76
C GLY A 90 -13.62 -31.14 -1.81
N GLY A 91 -13.12 -32.38 -1.82
CA GLY A 91 -12.19 -32.87 -2.83
C GLY A 91 -12.78 -32.86 -4.24
N LEU A 92 -14.03 -33.29 -4.40
CA LEU A 92 -14.72 -33.25 -5.70
C LEU A 92 -14.89 -31.81 -6.21
N VAL A 93 -15.27 -30.89 -5.33
CA VAL A 93 -15.38 -29.46 -5.66
C VAL A 93 -14.02 -28.88 -6.04
N ALA A 94 -12.96 -29.17 -5.29
CA ALA A 94 -11.61 -28.70 -5.60
C ALA A 94 -11.13 -29.21 -6.97
N VAL A 95 -11.33 -30.50 -7.29
CA VAL A 95 -11.00 -31.08 -8.60
C VAL A 95 -11.82 -30.45 -9.71
N ALA A 96 -13.13 -30.24 -9.50
CA ALA A 96 -13.99 -29.60 -10.48
C ALA A 96 -13.57 -28.14 -10.75
N CYS A 97 -13.29 -27.37 -9.69
CA CYS A 97 -12.79 -26.01 -9.81
C CYS A 97 -11.43 -25.97 -10.54
N HIS A 98 -10.49 -26.81 -10.15
CA HIS A 98 -9.18 -26.88 -10.80
C HIS A 98 -9.29 -27.24 -12.29
N GLY A 99 -10.08 -28.25 -12.63
CA GLY A 99 -10.30 -28.67 -14.03
C GLY A 99 -11.09 -27.66 -14.87
N LEU A 100 -11.82 -26.75 -14.22
CA LEU A 100 -12.58 -25.70 -14.91
C LEU A 100 -11.83 -24.37 -15.04
N ALA A 101 -10.77 -24.19 -14.27
CA ALA A 101 -9.98 -22.98 -14.21
C ALA A 101 -9.11 -22.73 -15.45
N ASP A 102 -8.71 -21.48 -15.62
CA ASP A 102 -7.78 -21.02 -16.63
C ASP A 102 -6.39 -20.89 -15.99
N ILE A 103 -5.71 -22.03 -15.86
CA ILE A 103 -4.39 -22.11 -15.24
C ILE A 103 -3.32 -21.88 -16.32
N PRO A 104 -2.48 -20.85 -16.20
CA PRO A 104 -1.37 -20.63 -17.12
C PRO A 104 -0.44 -21.85 -17.11
N PRO A 105 -0.06 -22.41 -18.27
CA PRO A 105 0.99 -23.41 -18.30
C PRO A 105 2.33 -22.79 -17.89
N THR A 106 3.14 -23.57 -17.19
CA THR A 106 4.49 -23.19 -16.79
C THR A 106 5.51 -24.12 -17.44
N LEU A 107 6.72 -23.60 -17.66
CA LEU A 107 7.89 -24.37 -18.06
C LEU A 107 8.99 -24.09 -17.05
N GLU A 108 9.50 -25.13 -16.38
CA GLU A 108 10.48 -24.98 -15.28
C GLU A 108 9.97 -24.09 -14.12
N GLY A 109 8.65 -24.01 -13.95
CA GLY A 109 8.00 -23.17 -12.94
C GLY A 109 7.82 -21.70 -13.34
N GLU A 110 8.33 -21.29 -14.50
CA GLU A 110 8.20 -19.94 -15.02
C GLU A 110 6.93 -19.79 -15.87
N GLU A 111 6.29 -18.63 -15.79
CA GLU A 111 5.16 -18.29 -16.63
C GLU A 111 5.60 -18.15 -18.10
N LEU A 112 4.65 -18.39 -19.00
CA LEU A 112 4.94 -18.47 -20.42
C LEU A 112 4.32 -17.31 -21.19
N ARG A 113 5.13 -16.67 -22.02
CA ARG A 113 4.70 -15.73 -23.05
C ARG A 113 4.66 -16.43 -24.39
N LEU A 114 3.58 -16.24 -25.13
CA LEU A 114 3.51 -16.59 -26.54
C LEU A 114 4.04 -15.41 -27.35
N GLU A 115 5.19 -15.59 -28.00
CA GLU A 115 5.67 -14.69 -29.03
C GLU A 115 5.17 -15.16 -30.38
N VAL A 116 4.69 -14.22 -31.18
CA VAL A 116 4.12 -14.50 -32.50
C VAL A 116 4.72 -13.57 -33.52
N GLU A 117 4.85 -14.09 -34.74
CA GLU A 117 5.06 -13.26 -35.92
C GLU A 117 3.93 -13.50 -36.89
N ILE A 118 3.30 -12.41 -37.33
CA ILE A 118 2.19 -12.44 -38.27
C ILE A 118 2.66 -11.84 -39.58
N ARG A 119 2.57 -12.63 -40.64
CA ARG A 119 2.96 -12.27 -41.98
C ARG A 119 1.71 -11.96 -42.79
N LEU A 120 1.55 -10.70 -43.18
CA LEU A 120 0.39 -10.22 -43.95
C LEU A 120 0.44 -10.72 -45.40
N PRO A 121 -0.70 -10.68 -46.13
CA PRO A 121 -0.76 -11.07 -47.54
C PRO A 121 0.22 -10.32 -48.44
N VAL A 122 0.66 -10.98 -49.52
CA VAL A 122 1.44 -10.33 -50.59
C VAL A 122 0.64 -9.19 -51.23
N GLY A 123 1.32 -8.09 -51.55
CA GLY A 123 0.74 -6.97 -52.28
C GLY A 123 0.11 -5.88 -51.41
N GLN A 124 0.16 -6.03 -50.07
CA GLN A 124 -0.23 -4.97 -49.15
C GLN A 124 0.80 -3.84 -49.16
N LYS A 125 0.46 -2.73 -49.81
CA LYS A 125 1.35 -1.58 -49.99
C LYS A 125 1.47 -0.68 -48.76
N THR A 126 0.38 -0.55 -48.00
CA THR A 126 0.34 0.28 -46.80
C THR A 126 1.16 -0.37 -45.70
N SER A 127 2.07 0.39 -45.10
CA SER A 127 2.82 -0.12 -43.95
C SER A 127 1.87 -0.27 -42.75
N PRO A 128 1.98 -1.34 -41.95
CA PRO A 128 1.23 -1.43 -40.70
C PRO A 128 1.44 -0.24 -39.77
N LYS A 129 2.59 0.45 -39.88
CA LYS A 129 2.92 1.66 -39.12
C LYS A 129 2.07 2.88 -39.49
N GLU A 130 1.45 2.86 -40.66
CA GLU A 130 0.61 3.95 -41.18
C GLU A 130 -0.88 3.72 -40.87
N LEU A 131 -1.23 2.52 -40.38
CA LEU A 131 -2.59 2.20 -39.98
C LEU A 131 -2.97 2.98 -38.72
N LYS A 132 -4.19 3.51 -38.70
CA LYS A 132 -4.70 4.28 -37.57
C LYS A 132 -5.37 3.36 -36.56
N GLY A 133 -5.09 3.58 -35.28
CA GLY A 133 -5.73 2.88 -34.18
C GLY A 133 -4.73 2.22 -33.25
N GLU A 134 -5.22 1.74 -32.12
CA GLU A 134 -4.38 1.05 -31.14
C GLU A 134 -4.08 -0.38 -31.63
N PRO A 135 -2.80 -0.75 -31.75
CA PRO A 135 -2.43 -2.11 -32.14
C PRO A 135 -2.64 -3.06 -30.97
N ARG A 136 -3.35 -4.17 -31.20
CA ARG A 136 -3.65 -5.17 -30.18
C ARG A 136 -3.47 -6.58 -30.73
N LEU A 137 -2.88 -7.42 -29.89
CA LEU A 137 -2.86 -8.86 -30.07
C LEU A 137 -3.75 -9.48 -29.00
N GLU A 138 -4.66 -10.37 -29.35
CA GLU A 138 -5.53 -11.03 -28.39
C GLU A 138 -5.34 -12.54 -28.49
N LEU A 139 -5.09 -13.17 -27.36
CA LEU A 139 -5.10 -14.62 -27.23
C LEU A 139 -6.42 -15.03 -26.57
N GLY A 140 -7.19 -15.87 -27.24
CA GLY A 140 -8.42 -16.46 -26.72
C GLY A 140 -8.28 -17.97 -26.47
N SER A 141 -9.04 -18.48 -25.50
CA SER A 141 -9.26 -19.91 -25.32
C SER A 141 -10.62 -20.31 -25.89
N VAL A 142 -10.59 -21.26 -26.83
CA VAL A 142 -11.76 -21.75 -27.56
C VAL A 142 -12.08 -23.17 -27.13
N VAL A 143 -13.32 -23.40 -26.69
CA VAL A 143 -13.87 -24.73 -26.37
C VAL A 143 -15.23 -24.82 -27.03
N ASN A 144 -15.51 -25.91 -27.76
CA ASN A 144 -16.77 -26.10 -28.50
C ASN A 144 -17.14 -24.88 -29.36
N GLN A 145 -16.16 -24.35 -30.11
CA GLN A 145 -16.31 -23.18 -30.99
C GLN A 145 -16.69 -21.86 -30.29
N THR A 146 -16.70 -21.81 -28.96
CA THR A 146 -16.98 -20.60 -28.19
C THR A 146 -15.70 -20.10 -27.52
N ARG A 147 -15.37 -18.82 -27.69
CA ARG A 147 -14.29 -18.17 -26.93
C ARG A 147 -14.75 -17.98 -25.48
N ARG A 148 -14.10 -18.67 -24.54
CA ARG A 148 -14.45 -18.64 -23.10
C ARG A 148 -13.79 -17.49 -22.36
N ALA A 149 -12.54 -17.22 -22.69
CA ALA A 149 -11.70 -16.23 -22.06
C ALA A 149 -10.70 -15.69 -23.07
N SER A 150 -10.20 -14.49 -22.83
CA SER A 150 -9.11 -13.93 -23.59
C SER A 150 -8.21 -13.02 -22.77
N ARG A 151 -7.00 -12.82 -23.27
CA ARG A 151 -6.02 -11.87 -22.76
C ARG A 151 -5.48 -11.04 -23.91
N THR A 152 -5.40 -9.74 -23.68
CA THR A 152 -4.75 -8.80 -24.58
C THR A 152 -3.25 -8.81 -24.32
N GLY A 153 -2.47 -8.87 -25.39
CA GLY A 153 -1.04 -8.65 -25.43
C GLY A 153 -0.68 -7.49 -26.36
N GLU A 154 0.61 -7.37 -26.66
CA GLU A 154 1.16 -6.29 -27.45
C GLU A 154 1.40 -6.74 -28.90
N LEU A 155 0.93 -5.93 -29.86
CA LEU A 155 1.33 -6.05 -31.25
C LEU A 155 2.37 -4.96 -31.55
N LYS A 156 3.62 -5.37 -31.79
CA LYS A 156 4.79 -4.48 -31.88
C LYS A 156 4.92 -3.87 -33.28
N VAL A 157 3.94 -3.07 -33.68
CA VAL A 157 3.85 -2.45 -35.03
C VAL A 157 5.09 -1.63 -35.39
N ALA A 158 5.72 -0.96 -34.42
CA ALA A 158 6.97 -0.22 -34.64
C ALA A 158 8.11 -1.10 -35.17
N GLN A 159 8.09 -2.40 -34.85
CA GLN A 159 9.05 -3.41 -35.27
C GLN A 159 8.61 -4.16 -36.55
N ALA A 160 7.53 -3.74 -37.19
CA ALA A 160 7.09 -4.30 -38.45
C ALA A 160 8.17 -4.14 -39.53
N ARG A 161 8.39 -5.22 -40.30
CA ARG A 161 9.44 -5.32 -41.32
C ARG A 161 8.91 -5.96 -42.59
N LEU A 162 9.49 -5.62 -43.73
CA LEU A 162 9.11 -6.16 -45.03
C LEU A 162 10.08 -7.29 -45.41
N GLU A 163 9.58 -8.51 -45.52
CA GLU A 163 10.33 -9.72 -45.92
C GLU A 163 9.62 -10.37 -47.10
N ASP A 164 10.35 -10.66 -48.18
CA ASP A 164 9.80 -11.36 -49.38
C ASP A 164 8.48 -10.76 -49.90
N GLY A 165 8.37 -9.43 -49.87
CA GLY A 165 7.17 -8.71 -50.33
C GLY A 165 5.97 -8.78 -49.38
N ARG A 166 6.16 -9.21 -48.13
CA ARG A 166 5.13 -9.28 -47.08
C ARG A 166 5.57 -8.57 -45.81
N TRP A 167 4.62 -7.91 -45.16
CA TRP A 167 4.86 -7.33 -43.84
C TRP A 167 4.81 -8.40 -42.76
N VAL A 168 5.85 -8.46 -41.94
CA VAL A 168 5.93 -9.30 -40.74
C VAL A 168 5.79 -8.42 -39.51
N LEU A 169 4.79 -8.71 -38.68
CA LEU A 169 4.48 -8.01 -37.44
C LEU A 169 4.77 -8.92 -36.25
N PRO A 170 5.77 -8.60 -35.42
CA PRO A 170 5.97 -9.30 -34.17
C PRO A 170 4.91 -8.88 -33.14
N GLY A 171 4.55 -9.80 -32.25
CA GLY A 171 3.67 -9.55 -31.13
C GLY A 171 3.94 -10.53 -30.00
N GLU A 172 3.41 -10.23 -28.84
CA GLU A 172 3.57 -11.06 -27.66
C GLU A 172 2.33 -11.01 -26.76
N VAL A 173 1.99 -12.13 -26.15
CA VAL A 173 0.81 -12.24 -25.27
C VAL A 173 1.05 -13.30 -24.21
N LEU A 174 0.55 -13.08 -22.99
CA LEU A 174 0.66 -14.07 -21.92
C LEU A 174 -0.13 -15.34 -22.28
N LEU A 175 0.51 -16.49 -22.17
CA LEU A 175 -0.16 -17.78 -22.31
C LEU A 175 -0.89 -18.09 -21.01
N PHE A 176 -2.14 -17.64 -20.91
CA PHE A 176 -2.87 -17.60 -19.64
C PHE A 176 -3.67 -18.87 -19.30
N THR A 177 -3.74 -19.87 -20.20
CA THR A 177 -4.54 -21.07 -19.96
C THR A 177 -4.03 -22.31 -20.70
N SER A 178 -3.97 -23.42 -19.96
CA SER A 178 -3.70 -24.77 -20.48
C SER A 178 -4.93 -25.42 -21.13
N ARG A 179 -6.11 -24.78 -21.07
CA ARG A 179 -7.37 -25.30 -21.59
C ARG A 179 -7.76 -24.74 -22.96
N GLY A 180 -8.36 -25.59 -23.78
CA GLY A 180 -8.96 -25.22 -25.07
C GLY A 180 -7.94 -25.05 -26.19
N GLN A 181 -8.43 -24.75 -27.39
CA GLN A 181 -7.60 -24.32 -28.52
C GLN A 181 -7.28 -22.84 -28.38
N ARG A 182 -6.13 -22.40 -28.91
CA ARG A 182 -5.64 -21.03 -28.75
C ARG A 182 -6.02 -20.27 -30.01
N SER A 183 -6.94 -19.32 -29.89
CA SER A 183 -7.23 -18.38 -30.98
C SER A 183 -6.34 -17.15 -30.82
N LEU A 184 -5.68 -16.73 -31.89
CA LEU A 184 -4.90 -15.51 -31.92
C LEU A 184 -5.56 -14.54 -32.88
N ASP A 185 -5.81 -13.31 -32.43
CA ASP A 185 -6.40 -12.26 -33.25
C ASP A 185 -5.53 -11.02 -33.17
N ALA A 186 -5.13 -10.50 -34.33
CA ALA A 186 -4.33 -9.28 -34.43
C ALA A 186 -5.13 -8.18 -35.11
N ARG A 187 -5.14 -7.01 -34.48
CA ARG A 187 -5.95 -5.87 -34.92
C ARG A 187 -5.19 -4.56 -34.76
N ILE A 188 -5.51 -3.57 -35.60
CA ILE A 188 -5.09 -2.18 -35.42
C ILE A 188 -6.33 -1.31 -35.57
N GLY A 189 -6.77 -0.69 -34.47
CA GLY A 189 -8.07 -0.04 -34.45
C GLY A 189 -9.20 -1.05 -34.70
N ASP A 190 -10.08 -0.76 -35.66
CA ASP A 190 -11.17 -1.65 -36.04
C ASP A 190 -10.75 -2.73 -37.04
N ASP A 191 -9.60 -2.55 -37.72
CA ASP A 191 -9.12 -3.44 -38.77
C ASP A 191 -8.60 -4.76 -38.19
N VAL A 192 -9.20 -5.87 -38.61
CA VAL A 192 -8.70 -7.21 -38.32
C VAL A 192 -7.61 -7.54 -39.32
N LEU A 193 -6.37 -7.68 -38.84
CA LEU A 193 -5.23 -8.03 -39.69
C LEU A 193 -5.18 -9.53 -39.97
N ALA A 194 -5.39 -10.34 -38.93
CA ALA A 194 -5.36 -11.78 -39.02
C ALA A 194 -6.04 -12.44 -37.81
N GLY A 195 -6.55 -13.66 -38.01
CA GLY A 195 -7.12 -14.52 -36.98
C GLY A 195 -6.73 -15.98 -37.23
N PHE A 196 -6.21 -16.68 -36.21
CA PHE A 196 -5.69 -18.03 -36.35
C PHE A 196 -6.04 -18.92 -35.16
N LEU A 197 -6.14 -20.24 -35.40
CA LEU A 197 -5.95 -21.22 -34.34
C LEU A 197 -4.46 -21.60 -34.31
N VAL A 198 -3.81 -21.36 -33.16
CA VAL A 198 -2.39 -21.62 -32.94
C VAL A 198 -2.25 -22.98 -32.23
N PRO A 199 -1.48 -23.94 -32.77
CA PRO A 199 -1.35 -25.28 -32.21
C PRO A 199 -0.37 -25.30 -31.03
N VAL A 200 -0.54 -24.41 -30.05
CA VAL A 200 0.19 -24.48 -28.79
C VAL A 200 -0.44 -25.59 -27.95
N PRO A 201 0.33 -26.61 -27.50
CA PRO A 201 -0.18 -27.66 -26.63
C PRO A 201 -0.58 -27.09 -25.26
N ALA A 202 -1.34 -27.87 -24.50
CA ALA A 202 -1.74 -27.49 -23.14
C ALA A 202 -0.54 -27.24 -22.21
N HIS A 203 0.54 -27.99 -22.41
CA HIS A 203 1.80 -27.88 -21.67
C HIS A 203 2.95 -27.91 -22.69
N PRO A 204 3.39 -26.74 -23.21
CA PRO A 204 4.49 -26.67 -24.16
C PRO A 204 5.82 -27.09 -23.51
N GLY A 205 6.58 -27.94 -24.19
CA GLY A 205 7.95 -28.31 -23.83
C GLY A 205 8.99 -27.34 -24.39
N GLN A 206 10.28 -27.62 -24.11
CA GLN A 206 11.42 -26.81 -24.57
C GLN A 206 11.49 -26.68 -26.10
N GLU A 207 11.00 -27.67 -26.86
CA GLU A 207 10.94 -27.62 -28.31
C GLU A 207 10.09 -26.46 -28.85
N HIS A 208 9.16 -25.94 -28.05
CA HIS A 208 8.32 -24.78 -28.39
C HIS A 208 9.01 -23.44 -28.08
N GLU A 209 10.20 -23.44 -27.47
CA GLU A 209 11.00 -22.21 -27.32
C GLU A 209 11.62 -21.76 -28.66
N GLN A 210 11.70 -22.68 -29.63
CA GLN A 210 12.13 -22.38 -30.99
C GLN A 210 10.94 -21.88 -31.82
N TRP A 211 11.24 -21.05 -32.83
CA TRP A 211 10.21 -20.64 -33.79
C TRP A 211 9.63 -21.85 -34.51
N SER A 212 8.31 -21.97 -34.48
CA SER A 212 7.59 -22.88 -35.36
C SER A 212 7.87 -22.53 -36.82
N ASP A 213 7.63 -23.47 -37.73
CA ASP A 213 7.48 -23.10 -39.13
C ASP A 213 6.23 -22.22 -39.32
N TRP A 214 6.17 -21.54 -40.46
CA TRP A 214 5.01 -20.75 -40.85
C TRP A 214 3.78 -21.65 -41.05
N GLY A 215 2.68 -21.27 -40.42
CA GLY A 215 1.34 -21.79 -40.64
C GLY A 215 0.37 -20.69 -41.09
N PRO A 216 -0.92 -21.01 -41.29
CA PRO A 216 -1.51 -22.35 -41.18
C PRO A 216 -0.92 -23.33 -42.20
N ARG A 217 -0.73 -24.59 -41.81
CA ARG A 217 -0.37 -25.65 -42.74
C ARG A 217 -1.64 -26.36 -43.22
N PRO A 218 -1.97 -26.31 -44.53
CA PRO A 218 -3.09 -27.07 -45.05
C PRO A 218 -2.81 -28.58 -44.91
N PRO A 219 -3.86 -29.44 -44.89
CA PRO A 219 -3.69 -30.89 -44.93
C PRO A 219 -2.82 -31.33 -46.12
N ALA A 220 -2.15 -32.49 -46.03
CA ALA A 220 -1.20 -32.95 -47.05
C ALA A 220 -1.79 -33.01 -48.48
N ASP A 221 -3.10 -33.26 -48.61
CA ASP A 221 -3.80 -33.36 -49.90
C ASP A 221 -4.46 -32.03 -50.35
N SER A 222 -4.24 -30.94 -49.62
CA SER A 222 -4.79 -29.62 -49.93
C SER A 222 -3.75 -28.72 -50.61
N PRO A 223 -4.16 -27.76 -51.45
CA PRO A 223 -3.26 -26.76 -52.02
C PRO A 223 -2.47 -26.02 -50.93
N PRO A 224 -1.24 -25.53 -51.24
CA PRO A 224 -0.46 -24.75 -50.28
C PRO A 224 -1.23 -23.51 -49.81
N TRP A 225 -0.91 -23.04 -48.61
CA TRP A 225 -1.56 -21.86 -48.03
C TRP A 225 -1.39 -20.66 -48.97
N PRO A 226 -2.48 -20.00 -49.42
CA PRO A 226 -2.36 -18.96 -50.42
C PRO A 226 -1.55 -17.75 -49.94
N ASP A 227 -0.72 -17.22 -50.82
CA ASP A 227 0.07 -16.00 -50.58
C ASP A 227 -0.77 -14.75 -50.35
N THR A 228 -2.04 -14.81 -50.75
CA THR A 228 -3.08 -13.78 -50.53
C THR A 228 -3.70 -13.84 -49.14
N GLN A 229 -3.31 -14.80 -48.30
CA GLN A 229 -3.80 -14.94 -46.94
C GLN A 229 -2.69 -14.67 -45.91
N PRO A 230 -3.04 -14.17 -44.71
CA PRO A 230 -2.06 -13.99 -43.66
C PRO A 230 -1.56 -15.35 -43.15
N SER A 231 -0.34 -15.37 -42.63
CA SER A 231 0.31 -16.54 -42.04
C SER A 231 0.92 -16.16 -40.69
N TYR A 232 1.24 -17.13 -39.86
CA TYR A 232 1.87 -16.91 -38.56
C TYR A 232 2.94 -17.94 -38.26
N ARG A 233 3.84 -17.60 -37.36
CA ARG A 233 4.65 -18.55 -36.59
C ARG A 233 4.68 -18.11 -35.14
N PHE A 234 5.00 -19.03 -34.25
CA PHE A 234 5.04 -18.73 -32.83
C PHE A 234 6.22 -19.41 -32.16
N ARG A 235 6.56 -18.92 -30.97
CA ARG A 235 7.38 -19.61 -30.00
C ARG A 235 6.91 -19.23 -28.61
N VAL A 236 7.31 -20.03 -27.63
CA VAL A 236 7.09 -19.74 -26.22
C VAL A 236 8.37 -19.13 -25.65
N GLN A 237 8.24 -18.16 -24.76
CA GLN A 237 9.34 -17.60 -23.99
C GLN A 237 8.97 -17.62 -22.52
N ARG A 238 9.93 -17.96 -21.67
CA ARG A 238 9.76 -17.89 -20.23
C ARG A 238 9.81 -16.44 -19.77
N ILE A 239 8.90 -16.09 -18.87
CA ILE A 239 8.89 -14.79 -18.21
C ILE A 239 9.65 -14.97 -16.90
N PRO A 240 10.85 -14.37 -16.75
CA PRO A 240 11.55 -14.44 -15.48
C PRO A 240 10.67 -13.79 -14.40
N PRO A 241 10.65 -14.34 -13.17
CA PRO A 241 9.90 -13.73 -12.09
C PRO A 241 10.39 -12.29 -11.89
N PRO A 242 9.49 -11.35 -11.53
CA PRO A 242 9.92 -10.00 -11.19
C PRO A 242 10.94 -10.08 -10.04
N PRO A 243 11.93 -9.16 -9.98
CA PRO A 243 12.84 -9.12 -8.85
C PRO A 243 12.03 -8.99 -7.56
N PRO A 244 12.47 -9.62 -6.45
CA PRO A 244 11.79 -9.48 -5.19
C PRO A 244 11.69 -7.99 -4.83
N PRO A 245 10.57 -7.54 -4.23
CA PRO A 245 10.47 -6.16 -3.77
C PRO A 245 11.60 -5.88 -2.77
N PRO A 246 12.13 -4.64 -2.72
CA PRO A 246 13.17 -4.29 -1.77
C PRO A 246 12.73 -4.63 -0.35
N THR A 247 13.64 -5.21 0.44
CA THR A 247 13.39 -5.53 1.84
C THR A 247 13.09 -4.25 2.64
N LEU A 248 12.43 -4.37 3.79
CA LEU A 248 12.21 -3.22 4.67
C LEU A 248 13.53 -2.54 5.08
N GLU A 249 14.60 -3.32 5.20
CA GLU A 249 15.95 -2.83 5.48
C GLU A 249 16.52 -2.01 4.31
N GLU A 250 16.40 -2.52 3.07
CA GLU A 250 16.81 -1.77 1.87
C GLU A 250 16.00 -0.49 1.67
N GLN A 251 14.69 -0.53 1.96
CA GLN A 251 13.84 0.66 1.91
C GLN A 251 14.24 1.69 2.98
N ALA A 252 14.53 1.23 4.21
CA ALA A 252 15.00 2.10 5.28
C ALA A 252 16.38 2.71 4.95
N ALA A 253 17.30 1.91 4.40
CA ALA A 253 18.62 2.37 3.98
C ALA A 253 18.53 3.37 2.81
N ALA A 254 17.67 3.12 1.82
CA ALA A 254 17.44 4.06 0.72
C ALA A 254 16.83 5.38 1.22
N LYS A 255 15.90 5.31 2.18
CA LYS A 255 15.31 6.49 2.81
C LYS A 255 16.37 7.29 3.59
N ASP A 256 17.17 6.63 4.42
CA ASP A 256 18.23 7.29 5.19
C ASP A 256 19.29 7.90 4.26
N ALA A 257 19.68 7.21 3.19
CA ALA A 257 20.60 7.74 2.18
C ALA A 257 20.02 8.98 1.47
N ALA A 258 18.72 8.98 1.14
CA ALA A 258 18.06 10.13 0.54
C ALA A 258 18.01 11.33 1.51
N GLU A 259 17.65 11.09 2.77
CA GLU A 259 17.65 12.15 3.80
C GLU A 259 19.06 12.68 4.08
N GLN A 260 20.07 11.81 4.10
CA GLN A 260 21.47 12.19 4.25
C GLN A 260 21.94 13.04 3.07
N ALA A 261 21.55 12.70 1.84
CA ALA A 261 21.87 13.51 0.66
C ALA A 261 21.23 14.91 0.72
N ILE A 262 20.01 15.04 1.24
CA ILE A 262 19.37 16.34 1.48
C ILE A 262 20.14 17.13 2.54
N PHE A 263 20.54 16.48 3.64
CA PHE A 263 21.33 17.11 4.70
C PHE A 263 22.70 17.61 4.20
N ASP A 264 23.42 16.79 3.44
CA ASP A 264 24.74 17.12 2.89
C ASP A 264 24.68 18.23 1.83
N ALA A 265 23.51 18.43 1.21
CA ALA A 265 23.29 19.51 0.25
C ALA A 265 23.12 20.89 0.91
N ILE A 266 22.94 20.99 2.23
CA ILE A 266 22.75 22.26 2.93
C ILE A 266 24.08 23.01 3.01
N PRO A 267 24.20 24.21 2.40
CA PRO A 267 25.44 24.99 2.47
C PRO A 267 25.81 25.34 3.92
N SER A 268 27.10 25.33 4.27
CA SER A 268 27.55 25.64 5.64
C SER A 268 27.13 27.03 6.15
N GLY A 269 26.88 27.98 5.24
CA GLY A 269 26.37 29.32 5.56
C GLY A 269 24.85 29.47 5.46
N ALA A 270 24.11 28.39 5.22
CA ALA A 270 22.65 28.42 5.11
C ALA A 270 22.01 28.98 6.39
N PRO A 271 20.87 29.69 6.30
CA PRO A 271 20.16 30.21 7.47
C PRO A 271 19.83 29.10 8.49
N ILE A 272 19.74 29.45 9.77
CA ILE A 272 19.47 28.49 10.87
C ILE A 272 18.20 27.68 10.62
N GLN A 273 17.20 28.27 9.96
CA GLN A 273 15.94 27.60 9.63
C GLN A 273 16.13 26.32 8.79
N GLU A 274 17.17 26.23 7.96
CA GLU A 274 17.45 25.05 7.13
C GLU A 274 18.02 23.89 7.98
N TRP A 275 18.66 24.22 9.11
CA TRP A 275 19.27 23.25 10.02
C TRP A 275 18.32 22.77 11.12
N LEU A 276 17.34 23.59 11.51
CA LEU A 276 16.39 23.29 12.58
C LEU A 276 15.65 21.94 12.43
N PRO A 277 15.20 21.51 11.24
CA PRO A 277 14.52 20.22 11.06
C PRO A 277 15.34 19.00 11.50
N TYR A 278 16.67 19.12 11.56
CA TYR A 278 17.60 18.04 11.89
C TYR A 278 17.98 18.00 13.38
N THR A 279 17.49 18.92 14.20
CA THR A 279 17.81 19.01 15.64
C THR A 279 17.00 18.11 16.59
N PRO A 280 15.75 17.69 16.29
CA PRO A 280 14.97 16.84 17.20
C PRO A 280 15.63 15.50 17.56
N GLU A 281 15.32 14.97 18.75
CA GLU A 281 15.92 13.72 19.27
C GLU A 281 15.67 12.47 18.43
N TRP A 282 14.61 12.45 17.62
CA TRP A 282 14.28 11.33 16.74
C TRP A 282 15.10 11.33 15.43
N GLN A 283 15.90 12.37 15.18
CA GLN A 283 16.80 12.42 14.03
C GLN A 283 18.02 11.53 14.26
N HIS A 284 18.65 11.11 13.15
CA HIS A 284 19.88 10.34 13.23
C HIS A 284 20.97 11.13 13.97
N GLU A 285 21.58 10.54 15.00
CA GLU A 285 22.47 11.22 15.96
C GLU A 285 23.59 12.03 15.29
N ARG A 286 24.16 11.49 14.21
CA ARG A 286 25.17 12.18 13.38
C ARG A 286 24.65 13.48 12.75
N ARG A 287 23.46 13.46 12.14
CA ARG A 287 22.83 14.64 11.51
C ARG A 287 22.46 15.68 12.56
N ARG A 288 21.90 15.21 13.68
CA ARG A 288 21.53 16.04 14.83
C ARG A 288 22.72 16.79 15.41
N SER A 289 23.79 16.07 15.76
CA SER A 289 25.00 16.67 16.33
C SER A 289 25.61 17.70 15.38
N ALA A 290 25.70 17.38 14.09
CA ALA A 290 26.22 18.31 13.08
C ALA A 290 25.33 19.55 12.91
N ALA A 291 24.00 19.41 12.89
CA ALA A 291 23.09 20.55 12.83
C ALA A 291 23.22 21.46 14.07
N MET A 292 23.30 20.88 15.27
CA MET A 292 23.48 21.64 16.52
C MET A 292 24.80 22.42 16.51
N GLU A 293 25.90 21.79 16.07
CA GLU A 293 27.21 22.45 15.93
C GLU A 293 27.17 23.59 14.90
N ARG A 294 26.54 23.36 13.73
CA ARG A 294 26.38 24.40 12.69
C ARG A 294 25.59 25.62 13.18
N ILE A 295 24.53 25.40 13.95
CA ILE A 295 23.73 26.49 14.51
C ILE A 295 24.52 27.25 15.58
N THR A 296 25.14 26.55 16.54
CA THR A 296 25.79 27.18 17.70
C THR A 296 27.16 27.80 17.40
N SER A 297 27.85 27.37 16.34
CA SER A 297 29.11 27.95 15.90
C SER A 297 28.94 29.27 15.14
N ARG A 298 27.71 29.65 14.78
CA ARG A 298 27.41 30.85 14.00
C ARG A 298 27.43 32.09 14.88
N GLU A 299 28.15 33.13 14.45
CA GLU A 299 28.12 34.42 15.12
C GLU A 299 26.70 35.01 15.08
N GLY A 300 26.21 35.48 16.24
CA GLY A 300 24.86 36.06 16.34
C GLY A 300 23.71 35.05 16.25
N TYR A 301 23.97 33.74 16.42
CA TYR A 301 22.93 32.70 16.33
C TYR A 301 21.74 32.96 17.29
N ALA A 302 21.99 33.54 18.47
CA ALA A 302 20.95 33.88 19.43
C ALA A 302 19.97 34.94 18.90
N ALA A 303 20.46 35.94 18.16
CA ALA A 303 19.61 36.96 17.55
C ALA A 303 18.80 36.38 16.37
N GLU A 304 19.42 35.56 15.53
CA GLU A 304 18.74 34.88 14.41
C GLU A 304 17.66 33.91 14.91
N LEU A 305 17.96 33.10 15.94
CA LEU A 305 16.98 32.26 16.61
C LEU A 305 15.83 33.09 17.21
N GLY A 306 16.13 34.22 17.85
CA GLY A 306 15.10 35.11 18.39
C GLY A 306 14.14 35.63 17.32
N ASN A 307 14.64 35.97 16.14
CA ASN A 307 13.79 36.36 15.01
C ASN A 307 12.87 35.21 14.54
N LEU A 308 13.39 33.98 14.51
CA LEU A 308 12.59 32.80 14.14
C LEU A 308 11.48 32.50 15.16
N MET A 309 11.75 32.68 16.46
CA MET A 309 10.75 32.49 17.53
C MET A 309 9.57 33.45 17.42
N LEU A 310 9.84 34.68 16.96
CA LEU A 310 8.85 35.73 16.76
C LEU A 310 8.20 35.70 15.37
N GLY A 311 8.68 34.84 14.47
CA GLY A 311 8.16 34.72 13.11
C GLY A 311 6.73 34.18 13.06
N GLU A 312 6.04 34.45 11.94
CA GLU A 312 4.66 33.99 11.73
C GLU A 312 4.56 32.49 11.46
N ASP A 313 5.61 31.84 10.96
CA ASP A 313 5.63 30.39 10.77
C ASP A 313 5.71 29.67 12.13
N VAL A 314 4.60 29.02 12.50
CA VAL A 314 4.43 28.29 13.76
C VAL A 314 5.46 27.19 13.93
N ARG A 315 5.78 26.46 12.84
CA ARG A 315 6.69 25.32 12.90
C ARG A 315 8.13 25.78 13.10
N GLN A 316 8.52 26.87 12.44
CA GLN A 316 9.85 27.45 12.63
C GLN A 316 10.02 28.03 14.03
N ALA A 317 9.01 28.75 14.53
CA ALA A 317 9.04 29.30 15.89
C ALA A 317 9.09 28.19 16.94
N GLU A 318 8.27 27.14 16.80
CA GLU A 318 8.32 25.96 17.66
C GLU A 318 9.70 25.28 17.62
N ALA A 319 10.24 25.03 16.43
CA ALA A 319 11.54 24.38 16.29
C ALA A 319 12.67 25.22 16.92
N ALA A 320 12.66 26.54 16.73
CA ALA A 320 13.63 27.45 17.32
C ALA A 320 13.55 27.48 18.87
N LEU A 321 12.35 27.50 19.44
CA LEU A 321 12.15 27.44 20.90
C LEU A 321 12.58 26.08 21.47
N ARG A 322 12.18 24.97 20.84
CA ARG A 322 12.57 23.62 21.29
C ARG A 322 14.07 23.38 21.18
N PHE A 323 14.72 23.94 20.17
CA PHE A 323 16.17 23.87 20.01
C PHE A 323 16.92 24.38 21.25
N ILE A 324 16.46 25.48 21.87
CA ILE A 324 17.06 25.98 23.13
C ILE A 324 17.04 24.90 24.22
N GLY A 325 15.94 24.15 24.33
CA GLY A 325 15.80 23.06 25.31
C GLY A 325 16.81 21.93 25.14
N GLN A 326 17.37 21.78 23.94
CA GLN A 326 18.34 20.74 23.60
C GLN A 326 19.79 21.20 23.77
N LEU A 327 20.02 22.50 24.00
CA LEU A 327 21.38 23.01 24.18
C LEU A 327 21.99 22.51 25.50
N PRO A 328 23.19 21.91 25.48
CA PRO A 328 23.86 21.49 26.71
C PRO A 328 24.20 22.71 27.60
N SER A 329 24.56 23.83 26.98
CA SER A 329 24.90 25.09 27.65
C SER A 329 24.35 26.28 26.84
N PRO A 330 23.07 26.67 27.03
CA PRO A 330 22.47 27.80 26.34
C PRO A 330 23.14 29.12 26.75
N ASP A 331 23.37 29.99 25.78
CA ASP A 331 23.92 31.34 25.97
C ASP A 331 22.92 32.24 26.72
N ALA A 332 23.41 33.06 27.64
CA ALA A 332 22.62 34.08 28.34
C ALA A 332 21.96 35.09 27.38
N ALA A 333 22.55 35.32 26.19
CA ALA A 333 21.95 36.14 25.15
C ALA A 333 20.56 35.64 24.70
N LEU A 334 20.28 34.33 24.83
CA LEU A 334 18.98 33.74 24.50
C LEU A 334 17.87 34.15 25.47
N VAL A 335 18.20 34.63 26.68
CA VAL A 335 17.21 35.05 27.68
C VAL A 335 16.36 36.18 27.13
N THR A 336 16.98 37.20 26.54
CA THR A 336 16.27 38.34 25.92
C THR A 336 15.31 37.88 24.82
N ALA A 337 15.73 36.94 23.97
CA ALA A 337 14.91 36.40 22.89
C ALA A 337 13.71 35.58 23.41
N VAL A 338 13.94 34.72 24.40
CA VAL A 338 12.87 33.91 25.02
C VAL A 338 11.89 34.78 25.82
N THR A 339 12.36 35.83 26.50
CA THR A 339 11.50 36.83 27.14
C THR A 339 10.64 37.54 26.10
N ALA A 340 11.20 37.94 24.96
CA ALA A 340 10.43 38.55 23.87
C ALA A 340 9.36 37.59 23.31
N ALA A 341 9.68 36.31 23.13
CA ALA A 341 8.72 35.29 22.71
C ALA A 341 7.58 35.10 23.74
N GLY A 342 7.87 35.19 25.04
CA GLY A 342 6.84 35.17 26.10
C GLY A 342 5.88 36.35 26.00
N ARG A 343 6.39 37.54 25.69
CA ARG A 343 5.56 38.75 25.46
C ARG A 343 4.75 38.66 24.17
N ASP A 344 5.28 38.05 23.12
CA ASP A 344 4.52 37.77 21.90
C ASP A 344 3.36 36.79 22.18
N LEU A 345 3.60 35.73 22.96
CA LEU A 345 2.55 34.82 23.42
C LEU A 345 1.43 35.54 24.20
N VAL A 346 1.78 36.51 25.05
CA VAL A 346 0.78 37.37 25.72
C VAL A 346 -0.09 38.14 24.71
N LEU A 347 0.51 38.70 23.64
CA LEU A 347 -0.24 39.40 22.60
C LEU A 347 -1.13 38.44 21.80
N ARG A 348 -0.63 37.24 21.47
CA ARG A 348 -1.41 36.18 20.81
C ARG A 348 -2.56 35.69 21.67
N CYS A 349 -2.36 35.49 22.99
CA CYS A 349 -3.43 35.21 23.94
C CYS A 349 -4.54 36.26 23.88
N LYS A 350 -4.18 37.56 23.89
CA LYS A 350 -5.14 38.66 23.80
C LYS A 350 -5.91 38.62 22.48
N LYS A 351 -5.23 38.32 21.37
CA LYS A 351 -5.86 38.16 20.04
C LYS A 351 -6.87 37.01 20.01
N VAL A 352 -6.52 35.84 20.56
CA VAL A 352 -7.41 34.66 20.66
C VAL A 352 -8.60 34.94 21.58
N ASN A 353 -8.40 35.68 22.66
CA ASN A 353 -9.49 36.07 23.55
C ASN A 353 -10.44 37.09 22.92
N ALA A 354 -9.96 37.87 21.94
CA ALA A 354 -10.77 38.85 21.23
C ALA A 354 -11.55 38.26 20.04
N SER A 355 -11.16 37.09 19.52
CA SER A 355 -11.89 36.44 18.43
C SER A 355 -13.17 35.78 18.93
N THR A 356 -14.20 35.70 18.10
CA THR A 356 -15.37 34.87 18.41
C THR A 356 -15.23 33.45 17.84
N VAL A 357 -16.12 32.54 18.23
CA VAL A 357 -16.17 31.18 17.64
C VAL A 357 -16.52 31.24 16.16
N GLU A 358 -17.29 32.24 15.73
CA GLU A 358 -17.63 32.45 14.33
C GLU A 358 -16.43 32.94 13.49
N GLU A 359 -15.53 33.72 14.10
CA GLU A 359 -14.32 34.23 13.45
C GLU A 359 -13.18 33.19 13.39
N ASP A 360 -13.11 32.28 14.37
CA ASP A 360 -12.16 31.16 14.41
C ASP A 360 -12.89 29.84 14.77
N PRO A 361 -13.70 29.30 13.84
CA PRO A 361 -14.55 28.13 14.10
C PRO A 361 -13.76 26.84 14.37
N HIS A 362 -12.49 26.82 13.96
CA HIS A 362 -11.60 25.68 14.14
C HIS A 362 -10.57 25.91 15.25
N TYR A 363 -10.63 27.04 15.96
CA TYR A 363 -9.68 27.41 17.01
C TYR A 363 -8.22 27.39 16.55
N GLU A 364 -7.94 27.74 15.29
CA GLU A 364 -6.60 27.76 14.71
C GLU A 364 -5.67 28.70 15.47
N GLY A 365 -6.17 29.85 15.94
CA GLY A 365 -5.39 30.77 16.75
C GLY A 365 -5.03 30.20 18.12
N ALA A 366 -5.96 29.47 18.74
CA ALA A 366 -5.69 28.79 20.03
C ALA A 366 -4.74 27.60 19.85
N ALA A 367 -4.81 26.89 18.72
CA ALA A 367 -3.91 25.81 18.38
C ALA A 367 -2.47 26.31 18.13
N ASP A 368 -2.30 27.39 17.34
CA ASP A 368 -1.02 28.08 17.14
C ASP A 368 -0.39 28.47 18.50
N LEU A 369 -1.17 29.16 19.33
CA LEU A 369 -0.74 29.59 20.65
C LEU A 369 -0.31 28.41 21.53
N SER A 370 -1.09 27.33 21.55
CA SER A 370 -0.78 26.12 22.32
C SER A 370 0.57 25.52 21.91
N LEU A 371 0.81 25.36 20.60
CA LEU A 371 2.07 24.83 20.06
C LEU A 371 3.27 25.70 20.46
N ARG A 372 3.15 27.02 20.27
CA ARG A 372 4.21 27.99 20.63
C ARG A 372 4.44 28.04 22.13
N PHE A 373 3.39 28.01 22.94
CA PHE A 373 3.51 28.01 24.41
C PHE A 373 4.21 26.75 24.92
N SER A 374 3.86 25.58 24.39
CA SER A 374 4.52 24.31 24.71
C SER A 374 6.03 24.36 24.42
N ALA A 375 6.39 24.87 23.24
CA ALA A 375 7.79 25.05 22.84
C ALA A 375 8.52 26.10 23.71
N TRP A 376 7.85 27.20 24.04
CA TRP A 376 8.39 28.24 24.91
C TRP A 376 8.67 27.72 26.31
N MET A 377 7.78 26.91 26.88
CA MET A 377 8.01 26.28 28.19
C MET A 377 9.22 25.35 28.21
N VAL A 378 9.53 24.68 27.10
CA VAL A 378 10.77 23.89 26.95
C VAL A 378 12.00 24.80 27.03
N ALA A 379 12.01 25.93 26.32
CA ALA A 379 13.09 26.91 26.37
C ALA A 379 13.25 27.55 27.75
N VAL A 380 12.15 28.02 28.35
CA VAL A 380 12.11 28.64 29.68
C VAL A 380 12.69 27.72 30.74
N ARG A 381 12.29 26.45 30.74
CA ARG A 381 12.84 25.46 31.68
C ARG A 381 14.34 25.32 31.54
N ALA A 382 14.83 25.13 30.32
CA ALA A 382 16.25 24.93 30.08
C ALA A 382 17.10 26.14 30.52
N LEU A 383 16.59 27.36 30.35
CA LEU A 383 17.25 28.59 30.81
C LEU A 383 17.14 28.77 32.33
N ARG A 384 15.97 28.52 32.92
CA ARG A 384 15.71 28.69 34.37
C ARG A 384 16.47 27.67 35.23
N GLU A 385 16.52 26.40 34.82
CA GLU A 385 17.28 25.34 35.51
C GLU A 385 18.78 25.67 35.62
N ARG A 386 19.27 26.56 34.76
CA ARG A 386 20.65 27.08 34.73
C ARG A 386 20.80 28.48 35.35
N ASN A 387 19.74 29.00 35.99
CA ASN A 387 19.68 30.34 36.59
C ASN A 387 20.00 31.49 35.62
N LEU A 388 19.65 31.36 34.34
CA LEU A 388 19.99 32.37 33.33
C LEU A 388 18.95 33.49 33.20
N GLY A 389 17.69 33.25 33.58
CA GLY A 389 16.63 34.25 33.44
C GLY A 389 15.40 33.97 34.28
N ASP A 390 14.60 35.01 34.51
CA ASP A 390 13.28 34.90 35.13
C ASP A 390 12.18 35.21 34.11
N PHE A 391 11.24 34.27 33.99
CA PHE A 391 10.15 34.29 33.02
C PHE A 391 8.77 34.21 33.70
N LEU A 392 8.75 34.35 35.03
CA LEU A 392 7.53 34.34 35.84
C LEU A 392 6.55 35.47 35.47
N PRO A 393 7.00 36.70 35.14
CA PRO A 393 6.07 37.77 34.75
C PRO A 393 5.24 37.39 33.52
N GLU A 394 5.90 36.93 32.45
CA GLU A 394 5.22 36.50 31.22
C GLU A 394 4.33 35.27 31.48
N LEU A 395 4.81 34.27 32.23
CA LEU A 395 4.04 33.07 32.56
C LEU A 395 2.76 33.38 33.37
N GLY A 396 2.86 34.32 34.32
CA GLY A 396 1.74 34.81 35.11
C GLY A 396 0.67 35.47 34.24
N GLU A 397 1.08 36.38 33.35
CA GLU A 397 0.13 37.06 32.45
C GLU A 397 -0.52 36.09 31.46
N ILE A 398 0.24 35.13 30.91
CA ILE A 398 -0.30 34.08 30.04
C ILE A 398 -1.34 33.23 30.79
N LEU A 399 -1.08 32.85 32.05
CA LEU A 399 -2.03 32.09 32.85
C LEU A 399 -3.34 32.86 33.03
N GLU A 400 -3.29 34.13 33.44
CA GLU A 400 -4.50 34.94 33.63
C GLU A 400 -5.29 35.09 32.32
N LEU A 401 -4.61 35.37 31.21
CA LEU A 401 -5.28 35.49 29.90
C LEU A 401 -5.89 34.16 29.44
N SER A 402 -5.24 33.03 29.72
CA SER A 402 -5.75 31.71 29.37
C SER A 402 -7.04 31.32 30.10
N ARG A 403 -7.41 32.08 31.16
CA ARG A 403 -8.66 31.87 31.91
C ARG A 403 -9.91 32.40 31.22
N VAL A 404 -9.76 33.32 30.26
CA VAL A 404 -10.87 34.02 29.60
C VAL A 404 -11.69 33.09 28.69
N ARG A 405 -11.04 32.32 27.81
CA ARG A 405 -11.71 31.40 26.87
C ARG A 405 -11.94 30.01 27.50
N THR A 406 -13.08 29.82 28.13
CA THR A 406 -13.50 28.55 28.76
C THR A 406 -14.14 27.55 27.79
N ASP A 407 -14.33 27.95 26.54
CA ASP A 407 -14.80 27.16 25.42
C ASP A 407 -13.65 26.47 24.65
N SER A 408 -12.45 27.05 24.66
CA SER A 408 -11.27 26.46 23.99
C SER A 408 -10.60 25.39 24.85
N GLN A 409 -10.61 24.14 24.37
CA GLN A 409 -9.92 23.04 25.04
C GLN A 409 -8.40 23.19 25.02
N ALA A 410 -7.82 23.70 23.92
CA ALA A 410 -6.38 23.93 23.79
C ALA A 410 -5.87 24.94 24.85
N MET A 411 -6.58 26.06 25.02
CA MET A 411 -6.26 27.06 26.06
C MET A 411 -6.29 26.46 27.47
N GLN A 412 -7.28 25.62 27.76
CA GLN A 412 -7.41 25.00 29.08
C GLN A 412 -6.35 23.93 29.34
N GLN A 413 -6.21 22.98 28.42
CA GLN A 413 -5.43 21.76 28.63
C GLN A 413 -3.95 21.97 28.39
N ASP A 414 -3.56 22.84 27.46
CA ASP A 414 -2.17 22.95 27.04
C ASP A 414 -1.50 24.21 27.58
N VAL A 415 -2.27 25.30 27.72
CA VAL A 415 -1.74 26.58 28.24
C VAL A 415 -2.01 26.71 29.73
N ARG A 416 -3.27 26.84 30.14
CA ARG A 416 -3.68 27.11 31.53
C ARG A 416 -3.16 26.07 32.51
N ARG A 417 -3.40 24.78 32.24
CA ARG A 417 -2.96 23.67 33.09
C ARG A 417 -1.45 23.70 33.31
N VAL A 418 -0.68 23.85 32.24
CA VAL A 418 0.78 23.82 32.27
C VAL A 418 1.32 25.07 32.98
N ALA A 419 0.79 26.25 32.68
CA ALA A 419 1.21 27.49 33.34
C ALA A 419 0.92 27.50 34.85
N SER A 420 -0.28 27.06 35.23
CA SER A 420 -0.70 26.94 36.64
C SER A 420 0.19 25.95 37.40
N TYR A 421 0.50 24.80 36.79
CA TYR A 421 1.43 23.82 37.37
C TYR A 421 2.81 24.42 37.63
N TYR A 422 3.40 25.12 36.65
CA TYR A 422 4.76 25.65 36.81
C TYR A 422 4.81 26.86 37.75
N LEU A 423 3.80 27.73 37.81
CA LEU A 423 3.74 28.81 38.81
C LEU A 423 3.61 28.27 40.23
N LYS A 424 2.80 27.22 40.44
CA LYS A 424 2.77 26.50 41.73
C LYS A 424 4.13 25.95 42.08
N THR A 425 4.76 25.24 41.14
CA THR A 425 6.02 24.54 41.37
C THR A 425 7.19 25.50 41.61
N TRP A 426 7.24 26.63 40.90
CA TRP A 426 8.38 27.54 40.96
C TRP A 426 8.26 28.63 42.03
N VAL A 427 7.05 29.06 42.38
CA VAL A 427 6.84 30.18 43.32
C VAL A 427 5.67 29.97 44.30
N GLY A 428 5.06 28.79 44.33
CA GLY A 428 4.02 28.46 45.32
C GLY A 428 2.66 29.13 45.07
N VAL A 429 2.40 29.61 43.85
CA VAL A 429 1.08 30.17 43.49
C VAL A 429 0.08 29.02 43.31
N GLU A 430 -0.94 28.95 44.17
CA GLU A 430 -1.93 27.88 44.12
C GLU A 430 -2.85 27.98 42.89
N PRO A 431 -3.11 26.86 42.16
CA PRO A 431 -4.07 26.81 41.07
C PRO A 431 -5.47 27.23 41.51
N LEU A 432 -6.20 27.93 40.64
CA LEU A 432 -7.60 28.25 40.91
C LEU A 432 -8.49 27.00 40.77
N PRO A 433 -9.67 26.94 41.42
CA PRO A 433 -10.57 25.79 41.33
C PRO A 433 -11.01 25.38 39.91
N GLY A 434 -10.90 26.29 38.93
CA GLY A 434 -11.21 26.04 37.52
C GLY A 434 -10.00 25.73 36.62
N ASP A 435 -8.79 25.65 37.19
CA ASP A 435 -7.60 25.24 36.46
C ASP A 435 -7.58 23.70 36.39
N PRO A 436 -7.35 23.08 35.20
CA PRO A 436 -7.26 21.63 35.12
C PRO A 436 -6.08 21.10 35.97
N PRO A 437 -6.23 19.94 36.63
CA PRO A 437 -5.13 19.36 37.40
C PRO A 437 -3.97 18.97 36.47
N PRO A 438 -2.72 18.98 36.96
CA PRO A 438 -1.59 18.42 36.22
C PRO A 438 -1.85 16.94 35.89
N ARG A 439 -1.34 16.47 34.75
CA ARG A 439 -1.43 15.05 34.36
C ARG A 439 -0.28 14.26 34.94
#